data_AF-A0A2T3HL07-F1
#
_entry.id   AF-A0A2T3HL07-F1
#
_cell.length_a   1.000
_cell.length_b   1.000
_cell.length_c   1.000
_cell.angle_alpha   90.00
_cell.angle_beta   90.00
_cell.angle_gamma   90.00
#
_symmetry.space_group_name_H-M   'P 1'
#
loop_
_entity.id
_entity.type
_entity.pdbx_description
1 polymer ?
#
loop_
_entity_poly.entity_id
_entity_poly.type
_entity_poly.pdbx_seq_one_letter_code
_entity_poly.pdbx_strand_id
1 'polypeptide(L)'
;MKRCYALICAAGDDVNPQHQAYLYDRICFFEGRPQRYGTQFGDRGLYPVEDWEVMVRLREELGLSAHDEKLITESKYPGDAINLHSHDEVFCQWRKKVGWI
;
A
#
# COMPACT_ATOMS: atom_id res chain seq x y z
N MET A 1 3.14 -0.97 13.61
CA MET A 1 3.16 -0.11 12.39
C MET A 1 2.17 1.03 12.48
N LYS A 2 0.86 0.83 12.69
CA LYS A 2 -0.13 1.93 12.78
C LYS A 2 0.26 3.06 13.75
N ARG A 3 0.73 2.70 14.96
CA ARG A 3 1.26 3.69 15.92
C ARG A 3 2.48 4.45 15.40
N CYS A 4 3.41 3.75 14.74
CA CYS A 4 4.59 4.39 14.12
C CYS A 4 4.18 5.32 12.99
N TYR A 5 3.18 4.96 12.19
CA TYR A 5 2.63 5.80 11.14
C TYR A 5 2.07 7.10 11.72
N ALA A 6 1.28 7.02 12.79
CA ALA A 6 0.79 8.20 13.49
C ALA A 6 1.93 9.10 14.01
N LEU A 7 3.01 8.51 14.52
CA LEU A 7 4.20 9.27 14.97
C LEU A 7 4.93 9.94 13.80
N ILE A 8 5.08 9.27 12.66
CA ILE A 8 5.68 9.86 11.45
C ILE A 8 4.83 11.02 10.94
N CYS A 9 3.51 10.85 10.86
CA CYS A 9 2.62 11.94 10.46
C CYS A 9 2.68 13.13 11.43
N ALA A 10 2.86 12.89 12.73
CA ALA A 10 2.99 13.95 13.73
C ALA A 10 4.36 14.66 13.68
N ALA A 11 5.41 13.97 13.21
CA ALA A 11 6.75 14.54 13.06
C ALA A 11 6.87 15.48 11.86
N GLY A 12 5.96 15.40 10.88
CA GLY A 12 5.94 16.30 9.73
C GLY A 12 7.25 16.25 8.95
N ASP A 13 7.85 17.43 8.72
CA ASP A 13 9.04 17.60 7.88
C ASP A 13 10.34 17.07 8.52
N ASP A 14 10.32 16.67 9.80
CA ASP A 14 11.48 16.06 10.47
C ASP A 14 11.76 14.62 9.96
N VAL A 15 10.87 14.06 9.15
CA VAL A 15 10.98 12.71 8.60
C VAL A 15 10.87 12.75 7.09
N ASN A 16 11.67 11.93 6.39
CA ASN A 16 11.55 11.78 4.95
C ASN A 16 10.12 11.32 4.58
N PRO A 17 9.37 12.09 3.77
CA PRO A 17 7.97 11.79 3.45
C PRO A 17 7.80 10.50 2.64
N GLN A 18 8.86 10.02 1.98
CA GLN A 18 8.84 8.70 1.34
C GLN A 18 8.63 7.59 2.38
N HIS A 19 9.24 7.68 3.56
CA HIS A 19 9.05 6.67 4.62
C HIS A 19 7.59 6.60 5.09
N GLN A 20 6.88 7.73 5.10
CA GLN A 20 5.45 7.77 5.36
C GLN A 20 4.67 7.00 4.28
N ALA A 21 4.99 7.24 3.01
CA ALA A 21 4.37 6.53 1.88
C ALA A 21 4.58 5.00 1.97
N TYR A 22 5.83 4.56 2.19
CA TYR A 22 6.16 3.15 2.36
C TYR A 22 5.38 2.50 3.52
N LEU A 23 5.31 3.17 4.67
CA LEU A 23 4.62 2.62 5.84
C LEU A 23 3.10 2.59 5.66
N TYR A 24 2.52 3.60 5.00
CA TYR A 24 1.10 3.63 4.67
C TYR A 24 0.70 2.43 3.82
N ASP A 25 1.40 2.21 2.71
CA ASP A 25 1.09 1.10 1.80
C ASP A 25 1.33 -0.26 2.46
N ARG A 26 2.35 -0.38 3.32
CA ARG A 26 2.60 -1.61 4.08
C ARG A 26 1.44 -1.94 5.03
N ILE A 27 0.85 -0.91 5.66
CA ILE A 27 -0.35 -1.08 6.48
C ILE A 27 -1.53 -1.52 5.61
N CYS A 28 -1.75 -0.88 4.46
CA CYS A 28 -2.82 -1.26 3.53
C CYS A 28 -2.70 -2.71 3.08
N PHE A 29 -1.49 -3.15 2.74
CA PHE A 29 -1.19 -4.54 2.40
C PHE A 29 -1.62 -5.49 3.51
N PHE A 30 -1.23 -5.26 4.77
CA PHE A 30 -1.65 -6.13 5.87
C PHE A 30 -3.15 -6.01 6.18
N GLU A 31 -3.79 -4.88 5.95
CA GLU A 31 -5.24 -4.78 6.11
C GLU A 31 -6.03 -5.42 4.95
N GLY A 32 -5.36 -5.78 3.85
CA GLY A 32 -6.01 -6.31 2.65
C GLY A 32 -6.77 -5.25 1.86
N ARG A 33 -6.34 -3.98 1.97
CA ARG A 33 -6.89 -2.83 1.26
C ARG A 33 -5.95 -2.39 0.14
N PRO A 34 -6.47 -1.76 -0.94
CA PRO A 34 -5.60 -1.17 -1.95
C PRO A 34 -4.65 -0.13 -1.34
N GLN A 35 -3.47 0.01 -1.93
CA GLN A 35 -2.41 0.93 -1.50
C GLN A 35 -2.49 2.28 -2.24
N ARG A 36 -1.81 3.31 -1.75
CA ARG A 36 -1.89 4.67 -2.34
C ARG A 36 -0.68 5.05 -3.18
N TYR A 37 0.52 4.70 -2.72
CA TYR A 37 1.76 5.16 -3.34
C TYR A 37 2.41 4.11 -4.25
N GLY A 38 1.88 2.88 -4.26
CA GLY A 38 2.38 1.82 -5.12
C GLY A 38 3.75 1.32 -4.67
N THR A 39 4.03 1.23 -3.36
CA THR A 39 5.34 0.78 -2.86
C THR A 39 5.41 -0.70 -2.53
N GLN A 40 4.26 -1.38 -2.41
CA GLN A 40 4.19 -2.81 -2.14
C GLN A 40 3.98 -3.62 -3.42
N PHE A 41 4.64 -4.77 -3.46
CA PHE A 41 4.52 -5.76 -4.51
C PHE A 41 4.02 -7.08 -3.88
N GLY A 42 3.15 -7.78 -4.61
CA GLY A 42 2.74 -9.15 -4.31
C GLY A 42 3.19 -10.10 -5.41
N ASP A 43 2.69 -11.33 -5.36
CA ASP A 43 3.11 -12.42 -6.26
C ASP A 43 2.83 -12.16 -7.75
N ARG A 44 1.93 -11.22 -8.05
CA ARG A 44 1.52 -10.83 -9.41
C ARG A 44 2.06 -9.45 -9.81
N GLY A 45 3.11 -8.97 -9.16
CA GLY A 45 3.65 -7.64 -9.41
C GLY A 45 3.10 -6.60 -8.44
N LEU A 46 2.82 -5.39 -8.93
CA LEU A 46 2.42 -4.28 -8.08
C LEU A 46 1.10 -4.59 -7.36
N TYR A 47 1.09 -4.44 -6.03
CA TYR A 47 -0.12 -4.71 -5.24
C TYR A 47 -1.23 -3.69 -5.59
N PRO A 48 -2.52 -4.05 -5.53
CA PRO A 48 -3.57 -3.19 -6.08
C PRO A 48 -3.58 -1.78 -5.49
N VAL A 49 -3.79 -0.77 -6.34
CA VAL A 49 -3.75 0.65 -5.96
C VAL A 49 -5.17 1.26 -5.87
N GLU A 50 -5.32 2.26 -5.00
CA GLU A 50 -6.59 3.00 -4.78
C GLU A 50 -7.03 3.71 -6.06
N ASP A 51 -6.11 4.48 -6.66
CA ASP A 51 -6.31 5.22 -7.90
C ASP A 51 -4.94 5.39 -8.57
N TRP A 52 -4.88 5.05 -9.86
CA TRP A 52 -3.64 5.06 -10.61
C TRP A 52 -3.10 6.47 -10.88
N GLU A 53 -3.97 7.38 -11.33
CA GLU A 53 -3.57 8.75 -11.68
C GLU A 53 -3.12 9.50 -10.42
N VAL A 54 -3.81 9.26 -9.31
CA VAL A 54 -3.41 9.77 -7.99
C VAL A 54 -2.06 9.17 -7.56
N MET A 55 -1.85 7.86 -7.72
CA MET A 55 -0.58 7.22 -7.37
C MET A 55 0.58 7.81 -8.16
N VAL A 56 0.46 7.98 -9.48
CA VAL A 56 1.52 8.57 -10.32
C VAL A 56 1.88 9.97 -9.84
N ARG A 57 0.87 10.82 -9.65
CA ARG A 57 1.06 12.19 -9.16
C ARG A 57 1.75 12.22 -7.79
N LEU A 58 1.29 11.41 -6.85
CA LEU A 58 1.87 11.35 -5.51
C LEU A 58 3.32 10.83 -5.52
N ARG A 59 3.66 9.91 -6.42
CA ARG A 59 5.04 9.43 -6.58
C ARG A 59 5.95 10.53 -7.11
N GLU A 60 5.48 11.28 -8.10
CA GLU A 60 6.21 12.44 -8.64
C GLU A 60 6.45 13.50 -7.56
N GLU A 61 5.40 13.89 -6.83
CA GLU A 61 5.48 14.86 -5.72
C GLU A 61 6.48 14.44 -4.63
N LEU A 62 6.61 13.13 -4.38
CA LEU A 62 7.52 12.56 -3.37
C LEU A 62 8.91 12.20 -3.91
N GLY A 63 9.18 12.41 -5.20
CA GLY A 63 10.44 12.00 -5.84
C GLY A 63 10.67 10.48 -5.84
N LEU A 64 9.61 9.68 -5.88
CA LEU A 64 9.66 8.23 -6.03
C LEU A 64 9.78 7.87 -7.52
N SER A 65 10.57 6.84 -7.85
CA SER A 65 10.73 6.38 -9.24
C SER A 65 9.38 6.03 -9.88
N ALA A 66 9.18 6.39 -11.14
CA ALA A 66 8.00 5.96 -11.88
C ALA A 66 7.95 4.43 -12.02
N HIS A 67 6.74 3.89 -12.15
CA HIS A 67 6.53 2.47 -12.47
C HIS A 67 6.37 2.29 -13.97
N ASP A 68 6.78 1.13 -14.49
CA ASP A 68 6.58 0.75 -15.89
C ASP A 68 5.10 0.57 -16.23
N GLU A 69 4.71 0.94 -17.47
CA GLU A 69 3.33 0.84 -17.98
C GLU A 69 2.68 -0.55 -17.84
N LYS A 70 3.49 -1.61 -17.83
CA LYS A 70 2.99 -2.97 -17.66
C LYS A 70 2.50 -3.25 -16.24
N LEU A 71 3.23 -2.76 -15.23
CA LEU A 71 2.85 -2.89 -13.82
C LEU A 71 1.55 -2.13 -13.49
N ILE A 72 1.30 -1.04 -14.22
CA ILE A 72 0.07 -0.24 -14.14
C ILE A 72 -1.15 -1.11 -14.40
N THR A 73 -1.09 -1.87 -15.49
CA THR A 73 -2.24 -2.61 -16.02
C THR A 73 -2.63 -3.77 -15.10
N GLU A 74 -1.66 -4.39 -14.43
CA GLU A 74 -1.85 -5.54 -13.54
C GLU A 74 -2.36 -5.16 -12.15
N SER A 75 -2.17 -3.90 -11.74
CA SER A 75 -2.50 -3.41 -10.39
C SER A 75 -3.93 -2.89 -10.21
N LYS A 76 -4.76 -2.89 -11.26
CA LYS A 76 -6.12 -2.33 -11.18
C LYS A 76 -6.96 -3.07 -10.14
N TYR A 77 -7.29 -2.37 -9.07
CA TYR A 77 -8.20 -2.84 -8.03
C TYR A 77 -9.63 -2.92 -8.59
N PRO A 78 -10.32 -4.08 -8.50
CA PRO A 78 -11.67 -4.23 -9.06
C PRO A 78 -12.78 -3.48 -8.29
N GLY A 79 -12.43 -2.68 -7.28
CA GLY A 79 -13.37 -1.79 -6.57
C GLY A 79 -14.19 -2.46 -5.47
N ASP A 80 -14.56 -3.72 -5.66
CA ASP A 80 -15.52 -4.48 -4.86
C ASP A 80 -14.90 -5.46 -3.83
N ALA A 81 -13.59 -5.70 -3.90
CA ALA A 81 -12.91 -6.70 -3.08
C ALA A 81 -12.69 -6.23 -1.62
N ILE A 82 -13.58 -6.63 -0.70
CA ILE A 82 -13.49 -6.32 0.75
C ILE A 82 -12.15 -6.74 1.39
N ASN A 83 -11.50 -7.78 0.87
CA ASN A 83 -10.21 -8.27 1.35
C ASN A 83 -9.38 -8.83 0.18
N LEU A 84 -8.30 -8.15 -0.16
CA LEU A 84 -7.40 -8.52 -1.25
C LEU A 84 -6.59 -9.80 -1.02
N HIS A 85 -6.60 -10.33 0.20
CA HIS A 85 -5.93 -11.60 0.54
C HIS A 85 -6.92 -12.75 0.76
N SER A 86 -8.17 -12.64 0.27
CA SER A 86 -9.21 -13.67 0.46
C SER A 86 -8.79 -15.07 0.00
N HIS A 87 -7.86 -15.17 -0.94
CA HIS A 87 -7.34 -16.42 -1.49
C HIS A 87 -6.28 -17.11 -0.62
N ASP A 88 -5.67 -16.40 0.34
CA ASP A 88 -4.64 -16.95 1.23
C ASP A 88 -5.20 -17.11 2.65
N GLU A 89 -5.69 -18.31 2.93
CA GLU A 89 -6.31 -18.63 4.21
C GLU A 89 -5.32 -18.59 5.37
N VAL A 90 -4.09 -19.09 5.16
CA VAL A 90 -3.04 -19.11 6.19
C VAL A 90 -2.67 -17.69 6.59
N PHE A 91 -2.46 -16.81 5.62
CA PHE A 91 -2.15 -15.41 5.87
C PHE A 91 -3.34 -14.69 6.51
N CYS A 92 -4.57 -14.93 6.07
CA CYS A 92 -5.77 -14.36 6.70
C CYS A 92 -5.88 -14.75 8.19
N GLN A 93 -5.65 -16.02 8.53
CA GLN A 93 -5.70 -16.46 9.93
C GLN A 93 -4.58 -15.82 10.77
N TRP A 94 -3.37 -15.72 10.22
CA TRP A 94 -2.27 -15.04 10.89
C TRP A 94 -2.59 -13.56 11.15
N ARG A 95 -3.14 -12.85 10.17
CA ARG A 95 -3.50 -11.43 10.30
C ARG A 95 -4.52 -11.18 11.39
N LYS A 96 -5.54 -12.03 11.52
CA LYS A 96 -6.50 -12.00 12.63
C LYS A 96 -5.81 -12.24 13.97
N LYS A 97 -4.97 -13.28 14.05
CA LYS A 97 -4.25 -13.66 15.27
C LYS A 97 -3.38 -12.54 15.83
N VAL A 98 -2.73 -11.76 14.96
CA VAL A 98 -1.83 -10.67 15.38
C VAL A 98 -2.48 -9.28 15.39
N GLY A 99 -3.80 -9.19 15.14
CA GLY A 99 -4.58 -7.96 15.27
C GLY A 99 -4.45 -6.97 14.12
N TRP A 100 -4.18 -7.43 12.89
CA TRP A 100 -4.24 -6.59 11.70
C TRP A 100 -5.67 -6.32 11.24
N ILE A 101 -6.52 -7.34 11.32
CA ILE A 101 -7.94 -7.35 10.99
C ILE A 101 -8.73 -8.03 12.10
#